data_AF-A0A8T5I9G4-F1
#
_entry.id   AF-A0A8T5I9G4-F1
#
_cell.length_a   1.000
_cell.length_b   1.000
_cell.length_c   1.000
_cell.angle_alpha   90.00
_cell.angle_beta   90.00
_cell.angle_gamma   90.00
#
_symmetry.space_group_name_H-M   'P 1'
#
loop_
_entity.id
_entity.type
_entity.pdbx_description
1 polymer ?
#
loop_
_entity_poly.entity_id
_entity_poly.type
_entity_poly.pdbx_seq_one_letter_code
_entity_poly.pdbx_strand_id
1 'polypeptide(L)'
;MVEVIGETTKFLGGFAIGESGLLFTLLFFTAVIVIYSVFVYYFYKFLAKKNIIELNLSKYGEGISAGISKAFATLFYIAEYLIILPVVTFFWFAVLAILILVLAEGMDASTILLISAALVASVRVTAYVSENLSRDLAKMLPFTLIAIAITKPGFFDAASL
;
A
#
# COMPACT_ATOMS: atom_id res chain seq x y z
N MET A 1 -49.07 4.24 -28.89
CA MET A 1 -47.87 4.83 -29.55
C MET A 1 -47.34 6.09 -28.85
N VAL A 2 -48.15 6.83 -28.09
CA VAL A 2 -47.70 8.05 -27.35
C VAL A 2 -46.97 7.71 -26.03
N GLU A 3 -47.32 6.61 -25.37
CA GLU A 3 -46.71 6.18 -24.09
C GLU A 3 -45.23 5.75 -24.22
N VAL A 4 -44.88 5.05 -25.31
CA VAL A 4 -43.50 4.58 -25.58
C VAL A 4 -42.54 5.76 -25.84
N ILE A 5 -43.06 6.88 -26.35
CA ILE A 5 -42.29 8.10 -26.59
C ILE A 5 -42.03 8.85 -25.27
N GLY A 6 -42.93 8.72 -24.27
CA GLY A 6 -42.77 9.28 -22.93
C GLY A 6 -41.70 8.56 -22.09
N GLU A 7 -41.57 7.23 -22.21
CA GLU A 7 -40.51 6.49 -21.50
C GLU A 7 -39.14 6.69 -22.12
N THR A 8 -39.04 6.76 -23.44
CA THR A 8 -37.77 7.02 -24.14
C THR A 8 -37.26 8.44 -23.90
N THR A 9 -38.15 9.44 -23.79
CA THR A 9 -37.76 10.81 -23.42
C THR A 9 -37.43 10.97 -21.94
N LYS A 10 -37.98 10.15 -21.03
CA LYS A 10 -37.52 10.07 -19.62
C LYS A 10 -36.18 9.34 -19.48
N PHE A 11 -35.95 8.30 -20.26
CA PHE A 11 -34.67 7.59 -20.30
C PHE A 11 -33.56 8.49 -20.87
N LEU A 12 -33.84 9.23 -21.94
CA LEU A 12 -32.91 10.20 -22.53
C LEU A 12 -32.81 11.50 -21.71
N GLY A 13 -33.89 11.93 -21.04
CA GLY A 13 -33.91 13.09 -20.15
C GLY A 13 -33.18 12.86 -18.83
N GLY A 14 -33.18 11.62 -18.32
CA GLY A 14 -32.33 11.20 -17.20
C GLY A 14 -30.84 11.15 -17.57
N PHE A 15 -30.54 10.95 -18.86
CA PHE A 15 -29.18 11.02 -19.40
C PHE A 15 -28.72 12.49 -19.53
N ALA A 16 -29.56 13.39 -20.06
CA ALA A 16 -29.19 14.80 -20.31
C ALA A 16 -29.09 15.70 -19.06
N ILE A 17 -29.71 15.34 -17.92
CA ILE A 17 -29.53 16.04 -16.62
C ILE A 17 -28.41 15.36 -15.79
N GLY A 18 -27.92 14.19 -16.19
CA GLY A 18 -27.02 13.32 -15.41
C GLY A 18 -25.62 13.06 -16.01
N GLU A 19 -25.32 13.50 -17.24
CA GLU A 19 -24.03 13.24 -17.91
C GLU A 19 -22.83 13.98 -17.30
N SER A 20 -22.98 15.25 -16.91
CA SER A 20 -21.89 16.02 -16.28
C SER A 20 -21.55 15.44 -14.90
N GLY A 21 -22.56 15.08 -14.11
CA GLY A 21 -22.40 14.39 -12.83
C GLY A 21 -21.66 13.06 -12.99
N LEU A 22 -22.01 12.24 -13.99
CA LEU A 22 -21.30 11.00 -14.30
C LEU A 22 -19.82 11.21 -14.65
N LEU A 23 -19.52 12.22 -15.47
CA LEU A 23 -18.13 12.56 -15.83
C LEU A 23 -17.34 13.06 -14.61
N PHE A 24 -17.94 13.88 -13.74
CA PHE A 24 -17.30 14.32 -12.49
C PHE A 24 -17.07 13.15 -11.53
N THR A 25 -18.05 12.26 -11.38
CA THR A 25 -17.93 11.03 -10.58
C THR A 25 -16.82 10.13 -11.12
N LEU A 26 -16.79 9.88 -12.43
CA LEU A 26 -15.73 9.08 -13.07
C LEU A 26 -14.35 9.70 -12.84
N LEU A 27 -14.20 11.01 -13.04
CA LEU A 27 -12.94 11.71 -12.84
C LEU A 27 -12.51 11.67 -11.37
N PHE A 28 -13.44 11.84 -10.43
CA PHE A 28 -13.18 11.76 -9.00
C PHE A 28 -12.67 10.36 -8.60
N PHE A 29 -13.38 9.29 -8.97
CA PHE A 29 -12.93 7.93 -8.65
C PHE A 29 -11.63 7.56 -9.34
N THR A 30 -11.43 7.97 -10.60
CA THR A 30 -10.16 7.79 -11.30
C THR A 30 -9.02 8.47 -10.55
N ALA A 31 -9.21 9.72 -10.11
CA ALA A 31 -8.21 10.44 -9.34
C ALA A 31 -7.89 9.76 -8.02
N VAL A 32 -8.92 9.32 -7.26
CA VAL A 32 -8.73 8.60 -5.99
C VAL A 32 -7.95 7.30 -6.20
N ILE A 33 -8.31 6.49 -7.21
CA ILE A 33 -7.64 5.22 -7.50
C ILE A 33 -6.18 5.47 -7.92
N VAL A 34 -5.91 6.49 -8.74
CA VAL A 34 -4.55 6.85 -9.15
C VAL A 34 -3.72 7.29 -7.95
N ILE A 35 -4.23 8.22 -7.13
CA ILE A 35 -3.54 8.71 -5.94
C ILE A 35 -3.23 7.56 -4.98
N TYR A 36 -4.22 6.70 -4.72
CA TYR A 36 -4.03 5.54 -3.87
C TYR A 36 -3.02 4.55 -4.47
N SER A 37 -3.08 4.26 -5.77
CA SER A 37 -2.13 3.35 -6.43
C SER A 37 -0.69 3.86 -6.35
N VAL A 38 -0.49 5.18 -6.46
CA VAL A 38 0.82 5.82 -6.26
C VAL A 38 1.28 5.64 -4.81
N PHE A 39 0.40 5.85 -3.83
CA PHE A 39 0.72 5.55 -2.42
C PHE A 39 1.14 4.08 -2.22
N VAL A 40 0.38 3.13 -2.79
CA VAL A 40 0.72 1.70 -2.74
C VAL A 40 2.10 1.44 -3.35
N TYR A 41 2.42 2.11 -4.46
CA TYR A 41 3.72 1.96 -5.11
C TYR A 41 4.89 2.25 -4.19
N TYR A 42 4.84 3.37 -3.46
CA TYR A 42 5.88 3.72 -2.50
C TYR A 42 5.86 2.79 -1.28
N PHE A 43 4.68 2.46 -0.78
CA PHE A 43 4.47 1.55 0.35
C PHE A 43 5.14 0.18 0.10
N TYR A 44 4.79 -0.51 -0.99
CA TYR A 44 5.29 -1.87 -1.22
C TYR A 44 6.80 -1.86 -1.52
N LYS A 45 7.29 -0.87 -2.27
CA LYS A 45 8.72 -0.78 -2.63
C LYS A 45 9.58 -0.52 -1.40
N PHE A 46 9.03 0.15 -0.40
CA PHE A 46 9.72 0.34 0.85
C PHE A 46 9.67 -0.92 1.73
N LEU A 47 8.52 -1.61 1.79
CA LEU A 47 8.34 -2.81 2.62
C LEU A 47 9.12 -4.03 2.08
N ALA A 48 9.26 -4.15 0.77
CA ALA A 48 9.86 -5.31 0.12
C ALA A 48 11.39 -5.21 -0.09
N LYS A 49 11.99 -4.04 0.18
CA LYS A 49 13.44 -3.86 0.04
C LYS A 49 14.19 -4.76 1.03
N LYS A 50 15.14 -5.55 0.50
CA LYS A 50 16.06 -6.37 1.30
C LYS A 50 16.98 -5.52 2.16
N ASN A 51 17.61 -4.50 1.56
CA ASN A 51 18.53 -3.59 2.22
C ASN A 51 17.99 -2.16 2.12
N ILE A 52 17.74 -1.51 3.28
CA ILE A 52 17.26 -0.13 3.33
C ILE A 52 18.42 0.88 3.26
N ILE A 53 19.60 0.47 3.72
CA ILE A 53 20.83 1.26 3.72
C ILE A 53 21.85 0.51 2.87
N GLU A 54 22.66 1.23 2.09
CA GLU A 54 23.80 0.68 1.34
C GLU A 54 25.11 1.12 2.00
N LEU A 55 25.95 0.14 2.38
CA LEU A 55 27.23 0.41 3.01
C LEU A 55 28.26 0.81 1.94
N ASN A 56 28.68 2.08 1.93
CA ASN A 56 29.73 2.55 1.02
C ASN A 56 31.10 2.55 1.71
N LEU A 57 31.80 1.41 1.62
CA LEU A 57 33.14 1.20 2.21
C LEU A 57 34.27 1.90 1.45
N SER A 58 34.04 2.43 0.25
CA SER A 58 35.09 3.05 -0.57
C SER A 58 35.57 4.40 -0.02
N LYS A 59 34.85 4.98 0.94
CA LYS A 59 35.19 6.23 1.61
C LYS A 59 36.33 6.13 2.64
N TYR A 60 36.73 4.92 3.04
CA TYR A 60 37.81 4.70 4.01
C TYR A 60 39.06 4.19 3.27
N GLY A 61 40.15 4.97 3.30
CA GLY A 61 41.39 4.74 2.53
C GLY A 61 42.14 3.43 2.84
N GLU A 62 43.29 3.23 2.19
CA GLU A 62 44.14 2.04 2.33
C GLU A 62 45.18 2.26 3.46
N GLY A 63 45.12 1.45 4.54
CA GLY A 63 46.05 1.50 5.67
C GLY A 63 45.62 0.68 6.89
N ILE A 64 46.53 0.43 7.84
CA ILE A 64 46.27 -0.38 9.06
C ILE A 64 45.31 0.33 10.02
N SER A 65 45.45 1.66 10.20
CA SER A 65 44.48 2.50 10.91
C SER A 65 43.14 2.57 10.19
N ALA A 66 43.14 2.40 8.86
CA ALA A 66 41.92 2.31 8.07
C ALA A 66 41.19 0.97 8.23
N GLY A 67 41.88 -0.11 8.61
CA GLY A 67 41.26 -1.40 8.93
C GLY A 67 40.42 -1.34 10.21
N ILE A 68 40.94 -0.71 11.27
CA ILE A 68 40.21 -0.52 12.53
C ILE A 68 39.03 0.45 12.34
N SER A 69 39.23 1.56 11.62
CA SER A 69 38.11 2.48 11.33
C SER A 69 37.02 1.82 10.48
N LYS A 70 37.39 0.96 9.51
CA LYS A 70 36.43 0.17 8.72
C LYS A 70 35.67 -0.84 9.58
N ALA A 71 36.34 -1.49 10.53
CA ALA A 71 35.70 -2.45 11.45
C ALA A 71 34.68 -1.75 12.36
N PHE A 72 35.05 -0.62 12.97
CA PHE A 72 34.12 0.18 13.78
C PHE A 72 32.97 0.74 12.94
N ALA A 73 33.23 1.29 11.75
CA ALA A 73 32.17 1.79 10.87
C ALA A 73 31.19 0.68 10.46
N THR A 74 31.71 -0.52 10.15
CA THR A 74 30.88 -1.70 9.84
C THR A 74 30.08 -2.17 11.05
N LEU A 75 30.68 -2.18 12.25
CA LEU A 75 30.00 -2.55 13.48
C LEU A 75 28.86 -1.58 13.83
N PHE A 76 29.12 -0.27 13.75
CA PHE A 76 28.09 0.76 13.92
C PHE A 76 26.98 0.64 12.88
N TYR A 77 27.34 0.36 11.63
CA TYR A 77 26.35 0.12 10.57
C TYR A 77 25.47 -1.11 10.86
N ILE A 78 26.06 -2.22 11.31
CA ILE A 78 25.30 -3.43 11.68
C ILE A 78 24.39 -3.12 12.87
N ALA A 79 24.87 -2.41 13.89
CA ALA A 79 24.07 -2.02 15.05
C ALA A 79 22.90 -1.09 14.66
N GLU A 80 23.16 -0.09 13.81
CA GLU A 80 22.15 0.79 13.26
C GLU A 80 21.12 0.00 12.44
N TYR A 81 21.57 -0.92 11.59
CA TYR A 81 20.69 -1.78 10.79
C TYR A 81 19.81 -2.69 11.66
N LEU A 82 20.37 -3.26 12.73
CA LEU A 82 19.66 -4.11 13.68
C LEU A 82 18.53 -3.35 14.41
N ILE A 83 18.66 -2.03 14.59
CA ILE A 83 17.65 -1.20 15.28
C ILE A 83 16.68 -0.56 14.28
N ILE A 84 17.18 0.00 13.17
CA ILE A 84 16.35 0.68 12.17
C ILE A 84 15.41 -0.31 11.50
N LEU A 85 15.90 -1.49 11.11
CA LEU A 85 15.04 -2.49 10.47
C LEU A 85 13.78 -2.82 11.28
N PRO A 86 13.86 -3.28 12.55
CA PRO A 86 12.67 -3.65 13.31
C PRO A 86 11.74 -2.46 13.54
N VAL A 87 12.26 -1.27 13.86
CA VAL A 87 11.44 -0.05 14.04
C VAL A 87 10.66 0.26 12.77
N VAL A 88 11.33 0.22 11.63
CA VAL A 88 10.72 0.45 10.33
C VAL A 88 9.70 -0.64 9.99
N THR A 89 10.00 -1.90 10.27
CA THR A 89 9.03 -3.00 10.06
C THR A 89 7.80 -2.85 10.94
N PHE A 90 7.98 -2.38 12.19
CA PHE A 90 6.90 -2.17 13.14
C PHE A 90 5.99 -1.01 12.72
N PHE A 91 6.57 0.06 12.20
CA PHE A 91 5.82 1.17 11.61
C PHE A 91 4.89 0.69 10.48
N TRP A 92 5.41 -0.08 9.53
CA TRP A 92 4.57 -0.61 8.44
C TRP A 92 3.60 -1.70 8.86
N PHE A 93 3.95 -2.47 9.89
CA PHE A 93 3.02 -3.37 10.54
C PHE A 93 1.79 -2.63 11.06
N ALA A 94 1.96 -1.48 11.74
CA ALA A 94 0.83 -0.68 12.21
C ALA A 94 -0.05 -0.20 11.04
N VAL A 95 0.57 0.26 9.95
CA VAL A 95 -0.17 0.66 8.74
C VAL A 95 -0.99 -0.52 8.19
N LEU A 96 -0.39 -1.71 8.02
CA LEU A 96 -1.10 -2.89 7.53
C LEU A 96 -2.19 -3.36 8.49
N ALA A 97 -1.95 -3.33 9.79
CA ALA A 97 -2.95 -3.67 10.79
C ALA A 97 -4.18 -2.76 10.68
N ILE A 98 -3.98 -1.46 10.46
CA ILE A 98 -5.08 -0.50 10.20
C ILE A 98 -5.82 -0.87 8.91
N LEU A 99 -5.11 -1.20 7.82
CA LEU A 99 -5.77 -1.61 6.57
C LEU A 99 -6.60 -2.90 6.75
N ILE A 100 -6.07 -3.89 7.48
CA ILE A 100 -6.81 -5.12 7.78
C ILE A 100 -7.99 -4.83 8.72
N LEU A 101 -7.85 -3.93 9.69
CA LEU A 101 -8.93 -3.52 10.58
C LEU A 101 -10.11 -2.90 9.82
N VAL A 102 -9.82 -2.04 8.83
CA VAL A 102 -10.84 -1.47 7.95
C VAL A 102 -11.49 -2.55 7.08
N LEU A 103 -10.74 -3.58 6.71
CA LEU A 103 -11.20 -4.68 5.87
C LEU A 103 -12.02 -5.73 6.64
N ALA A 104 -11.66 -6.00 7.88
CA ALA A 104 -12.12 -7.14 8.65
C ALA A 104 -13.16 -6.76 9.70
N GLU A 105 -14.29 -6.22 9.22
CA GLU A 105 -15.43 -5.90 10.08
C GLU A 105 -15.90 -7.18 10.82
N GLY A 106 -15.84 -7.17 12.16
CA GLY A 106 -16.29 -8.28 13.00
C GLY A 106 -15.22 -9.31 13.40
N MET A 107 -13.95 -9.13 13.03
CA MET A 107 -12.85 -9.94 13.58
C MET A 107 -12.30 -9.36 14.88
N ASP A 108 -11.87 -10.24 15.79
CA ASP A 108 -11.18 -9.82 17.01
C ASP A 108 -9.83 -9.14 16.70
N ALA A 109 -9.48 -8.14 17.50
CA ALA A 109 -8.26 -7.36 17.33
C ALA A 109 -6.99 -8.23 17.43
N SER A 110 -7.00 -9.27 18.28
CA SER A 110 -5.85 -10.19 18.41
C SER A 110 -5.57 -10.93 17.11
N THR A 111 -6.62 -11.38 16.41
CA THR A 111 -6.52 -12.06 15.11
C THR A 111 -6.00 -11.12 14.03
N ILE A 112 -6.47 -9.87 14.00
CA ILE A 112 -6.00 -8.86 13.03
C ILE A 112 -4.51 -8.57 13.23
N LEU A 113 -4.07 -8.43 14.48
CA LEU A 113 -2.65 -8.22 14.82
C LEU A 113 -1.80 -9.45 14.45
N LEU A 114 -2.32 -10.67 14.67
CA LEU A 114 -1.62 -11.89 14.28
C LEU A 114 -1.46 -12.00 12.76
N ILE A 115 -2.52 -11.75 11.99
CA ILE A 115 -2.48 -11.82 10.51
C ILE A 115 -1.56 -10.75 9.94
N SER A 116 -1.66 -9.50 10.43
CA SER A 116 -0.76 -8.42 9.98
C SER A 116 0.69 -8.72 10.32
N ALA A 117 0.99 -9.30 11.49
CA ALA A 117 2.33 -9.70 11.87
C ALA A 117 2.86 -10.82 10.97
N ALA A 118 2.05 -11.85 10.74
CA ALA A 118 2.39 -12.97 9.86
C ALA A 118 2.66 -12.50 8.43
N LEU A 119 1.87 -11.55 7.92
CA LEU A 119 2.08 -10.99 6.60
C LEU A 119 3.37 -10.18 6.52
N VAL A 120 3.62 -9.26 7.46
CA VAL A 120 4.86 -8.47 7.48
C VAL A 120 6.08 -9.39 7.58
N ALA A 121 6.01 -10.41 8.44
CA ALA A 121 7.06 -11.42 8.54
C ALA A 121 7.26 -12.15 7.19
N SER A 122 6.19 -12.57 6.54
CA SER A 122 6.24 -13.25 5.24
C SER A 122 6.85 -12.36 4.14
N VAL A 123 6.46 -11.08 4.08
CA VAL A 123 7.05 -10.10 3.14
C VAL A 123 8.54 -9.95 3.41
N ARG A 124 8.98 -9.89 4.67
CA ARG A 124 10.41 -9.75 5.01
C ARG A 124 11.22 -11.01 4.73
N VAL A 125 10.71 -12.19 5.06
CA VAL A 125 11.39 -13.45 4.77
C VAL A 125 11.52 -13.64 3.26
N THR A 126 10.45 -13.36 2.50
CA THR A 126 10.48 -13.46 1.04
C THR A 126 11.37 -12.41 0.37
N ALA A 127 11.65 -11.26 0.99
CA ALA A 127 12.60 -10.28 0.47
C ALA A 127 14.02 -10.82 0.36
N TYR A 128 14.39 -11.80 1.21
CA TYR A 128 15.67 -12.49 1.14
C TYR A 128 15.71 -13.60 0.09
N VAL A 129 14.55 -14.12 -0.34
CA VAL A 129 14.43 -15.14 -1.39
C VAL A 129 14.35 -14.47 -2.77
N SER A 130 13.38 -13.57 -2.95
CA SER A 130 13.14 -12.83 -4.17
C SER A 130 12.45 -11.51 -3.84
N GLU A 131 13.11 -10.40 -4.17
CA GLU A 131 12.54 -9.07 -3.95
C GLU A 131 11.24 -8.87 -4.75
N ASN A 132 11.11 -9.49 -5.91
CA ASN A 132 9.88 -9.43 -6.71
C ASN A 132 8.71 -10.13 -6.01
N LEU A 133 8.95 -11.30 -5.42
CA LEU A 133 7.93 -12.03 -4.65
C LEU A 133 7.48 -11.23 -3.41
N SER A 134 8.44 -10.63 -2.70
CA SER A 134 8.15 -9.79 -1.55
C SER A 134 7.31 -8.56 -1.92
N ARG A 135 7.62 -7.91 -3.06
CA ARG A 135 6.83 -6.81 -3.60
C ARG A 135 5.41 -7.25 -3.95
N ASP A 136 5.27 -8.44 -4.52
CA ASP A 136 3.96 -9.00 -4.89
C ASP A 136 3.10 -9.33 -3.66
N LEU A 137 3.70 -9.82 -2.56
CA LEU A 137 2.98 -10.02 -1.30
C LEU A 137 2.61 -8.70 -0.63
N ALA A 138 3.53 -7.74 -0.59
CA ALA A 138 3.32 -6.44 0.06
C ALA A 138 2.18 -5.62 -0.57
N LYS A 139 1.96 -5.77 -1.88
CA LYS A 139 0.89 -5.04 -2.60
C LYS A 139 -0.49 -5.70 -2.50
N MET A 140 -0.59 -6.96 -2.05
CA MET A 140 -1.88 -7.68 -2.00
C MET A 140 -2.90 -6.96 -1.12
N LEU A 141 -2.59 -6.72 0.16
CA LEU A 141 -3.52 -6.07 1.09
C LEU A 141 -4.03 -4.70 0.62
N PRO A 142 -3.16 -3.74 0.26
CA PRO A 142 -3.65 -2.44 -0.14
C PRO A 142 -4.49 -2.50 -1.41
N PHE A 143 -4.20 -3.39 -2.37
CA PHE A 143 -5.06 -3.57 -3.54
C PHE A 143 -6.38 -4.29 -3.22
N THR A 144 -6.36 -5.26 -2.31
CA THR A 144 -7.59 -5.88 -1.80
C THR A 144 -8.51 -4.84 -1.15
N LEU A 145 -7.95 -3.85 -0.44
CA LEU A 145 -8.73 -2.76 0.13
C LEU A 145 -9.43 -1.92 -0.95
N ILE A 146 -8.73 -1.57 -2.05
CA ILE A 146 -9.36 -0.87 -3.17
C ILE A 146 -10.46 -1.73 -3.78
N ALA A 147 -10.19 -3.01 -4.03
CA ALA A 147 -11.14 -3.92 -4.65
C ALA A 147 -12.44 -3.96 -3.83
N ILE A 148 -12.32 -4.09 -2.52
CA ILE A 148 -13.47 -4.17 -1.63
C ILE A 148 -14.18 -2.82 -1.52
N ALA A 149 -13.45 -1.72 -1.43
CA ALA A 149 -14.01 -0.38 -1.45
C ALA A 149 -14.87 -0.16 -2.71
N ILE A 150 -14.35 -0.49 -3.90
CA ILE A 150 -15.06 -0.33 -5.18
C ILE A 150 -16.30 -1.24 -5.27
N THR A 151 -16.28 -2.42 -4.66
CA THR A 151 -17.42 -3.35 -4.67
C THR A 151 -18.49 -3.04 -3.62
N LYS A 152 -18.24 -2.14 -2.67
CA LYS A 152 -19.23 -1.80 -1.65
C LYS A 152 -20.42 -1.05 -2.28
N PRO A 153 -21.67 -1.45 -1.97
CA PRO A 153 -22.86 -0.73 -2.42
C PRO A 153 -22.81 0.74 -1.98
N GLY A 154 -23.17 1.67 -2.87
CA GLY A 154 -23.12 3.10 -2.58
C GLY A 154 -21.74 3.75 -2.68
N PHE A 155 -20.67 3.00 -3.01
CA PHE A 155 -19.34 3.60 -3.22
C PHE A 155 -19.36 4.69 -4.29
N PHE A 156 -20.11 4.51 -5.38
CA PHE A 156 -20.24 5.48 -6.48
C PHE A 156 -21.34 6.53 -6.29
N ASP A 157 -22.04 6.52 -5.15
CA ASP A 157 -23.13 7.46 -4.91
C ASP A 157 -22.61 8.78 -4.31
N ALA A 158 -22.13 9.65 -5.18
CA ALA A 158 -21.65 10.99 -4.83
C ALA A 158 -22.75 11.91 -4.27
N ALA A 159 -24.03 11.54 -4.35
CA ALA A 159 -25.14 12.30 -3.77
C ALA A 159 -25.33 12.02 -2.26
N SER A 160 -24.63 11.03 -1.71
CA SER A 160 -24.67 10.64 -0.29
C SER A 160 -23.48 11.16 0.55
N LEU A 161 -22.57 11.92 -0.08
CA LEU A 161 -21.46 12.65 0.54
C LEU A 161 -21.86 14.10 0.85
#